data_AF-A0A1A8XKR3-F1
#
_entry.id   AF-A0A1A8XKR3-F1
#
_cell.length_a   1.000
_cell.length_b   1.000
_cell.length_c   1.000
_cell.angle_alpha   90.00
_cell.angle_beta   90.00
_cell.angle_gamma   90.00
#
_symmetry.space_group_name_H-M   'P 1'
#
loop_
_entity.id
_entity.type
_entity.pdbx_description
1 polymer ?
#
loop_
_entity_poly.entity_id
_entity_poly.type
_entity_poly.pdbx_seq_one_letter_code
_entity_poly.pdbx_strand_id
1 'polypeptide(L)' 'MTSLLEKAFEVASKLPTLEQNILARTLLDEIKSEKRWDELFAESEDILAQLAAEALREEDQGKTTELDPNNL' A
#
# COMPACT_ATOMS: atom_id res chain seq x y z
N MET A 1 -7.61 18.96 14.59
CA MET A 1 -7.53 17.63 13.95
C MET A 1 -8.74 17.52 13.02
N THR A 2 -8.84 16.59 12.08
CA THR A 2 -10.11 16.50 11.31
C THR A 2 -11.21 16.04 12.26
N SER A 3 -12.46 16.47 12.05
CA SER A 3 -13.58 16.08 12.91
C SER A 3 -13.73 14.55 13.03
N LEU A 4 -13.42 13.84 11.94
CA LEU A 4 -13.43 12.38 11.92
C LEU A 4 -12.32 11.77 12.78
N LEU A 5 -11.09 12.30 12.69
CA LEU A 5 -9.97 11.80 13.49
C LEU A 5 -10.15 12.13 14.98
N GLU A 6 -10.73 13.29 15.31
CA GLU A 6 -11.12 13.64 16.69
C GLU A 6 -12.11 12.64 17.26
N LYS A 7 -13.17 12.31 16.52
CA LYS A 7 -14.14 11.29 16.92
C LYS A 7 -13.49 9.91 17.09
N ALA A 8 -12.55 9.54 16.22
CA ALA A 8 -11.85 8.26 16.33
C ALA A 8 -11.03 8.18 17.63
N PHE A 9 -10.29 9.23 17.98
CA PHE A 9 -9.55 9.28 19.26
C PHE A 9 -10.48 9.30 20.48
N GLU A 10 -11.61 10.01 20.41
CA GLU A 10 -12.59 10.01 21.50
C GLU A 10 -13.11 8.59 21.78
N VAL A 11 -13.48 7.85 20.74
CA VAL A 11 -13.93 6.46 20.87
C VAL A 11 -12.79 5.55 21.37
N ALA A 12 -11.60 5.66 20.79
CA ALA A 12 -10.44 4.87 21.18
C ALA A 12 -10.06 5.07 22.65
N SER A 13 -10.14 6.31 23.15
CA SER A 13 -9.79 6.65 24.54
C SER A 13 -10.65 5.95 25.60
N LYS A 14 -11.84 5.46 25.21
CA LYS A 14 -12.79 4.75 26.08
C LYS A 14 -12.48 3.25 26.19
N LEU A 15 -11.57 2.72 25.38
CA LEU A 15 -11.16 1.31 25.41
C LEU A 15 -10.25 1.01 26.61
N PRO A 16 -10.10 -0.25 27.03
CA PRO A 16 -9.07 -0.65 27.99
C PRO A 16 -7.65 -0.27 27.52
N THR A 17 -6.74 0.03 28.46
CA THR A 17 -5.37 0.47 28.15
C THR A 17 -4.63 -0.47 27.19
N LEU A 18 -4.82 -1.78 27.33
CA LEU A 18 -4.21 -2.76 26.43
C LEU A 18 -4.67 -2.56 24.98
N GLU A 19 -5.98 -2.40 24.77
CA GLU A 19 -6.57 -2.19 23.45
C GLU A 19 -6.16 -0.85 22.86
N GLN A 20 -6.09 0.21 23.69
CA GLN A 20 -5.55 1.51 23.26
C GLN A 20 -4.12 1.39 22.76
N ASN A 21 -3.26 0.67 23.47
CA ASN A 21 -1.87 0.47 23.09
C ASN A 21 -1.72 -0.37 21.82
N ILE A 22 -2.55 -1.42 21.65
CA ILE A 22 -2.58 -2.22 20.43
C ILE A 22 -2.98 -1.33 19.24
N LEU A 23 -4.07 -0.57 19.37
CA LEU A 23 -4.55 0.33 18.32
C LEU A 23 -3.50 1.40 17.97
N ALA A 24 -2.89 2.02 18.96
CA ALA A 24 -1.84 3.02 18.77
C ALA A 24 -0.64 2.44 18.02
N ARG A 25 -0.20 1.23 18.40
CA ARG A 25 0.91 0.57 17.72
C ARG A 25 0.56 0.26 16.26
N THR A 26 -0.60 -0.31 16.00
CA THR A 26 -1.05 -0.62 14.63
C THR A 26 -1.11 0.64 13.77
N LEU A 27 -1.71 1.72 14.26
CA LEU A 27 -1.80 2.98 13.51
C LEU A 27 -0.43 3.58 13.20
N LEU A 28 0.50 3.55 14.17
CA LEU A 28 1.86 4.05 13.97
C LEU A 28 2.65 3.21 12.96
N ASP A 29 2.48 1.89 12.99
CA ASP A 29 3.15 0.98 12.06
C ASP A 29 2.58 1.15 10.63
N GLU A 30 1.27 1.33 10.49
CA GLU A 30 0.62 1.62 9.21
C GLU A 30 1.12 2.93 8.59
N ILE A 31 1.16 4.02 9.36
CA ILE A 31 1.65 5.33 8.87
C ILE A 31 3.11 5.23 8.40
N LYS A 32 3.94 4.44 9.10
CA LYS A 32 5.34 4.21 8.68
C LYS A 32 5.41 3.36 7.41
N SER A 33 4.55 2.35 7.29
CA SER A 33 4.46 1.50 6.10
C SER A 33 4.09 2.32 4.87
N GLU A 34 3.04 3.14 4.96
CA GLU A 34 2.60 4.03 3.88
C GLU A 34 3.69 5.00 3.46
N LYS A 35 4.35 5.66 4.42
CA LYS A 35 5.46 6.56 4.11
C LYS A 35 6.61 5.85 3.39
N ARG A 36 6.93 4.61 3.79
CA ARG A 36 7.97 3.82 3.13
C ARG A 36 7.58 3.44 1.70
N TRP A 37 6.31 3.12 1.46
CA TRP A 37 5.80 2.87 0.12
C TRP A 37 5.88 4.11 -0.76
N ASP A 38 5.47 5.27 -0.26
CA ASP A 38 5.59 6.55 -0.98
C ASP A 38 7.04 6.82 -1.42
N GLU A 39 8.01 6.61 -0.53
CA GLU A 39 9.44 6.77 -0.83
C GLU A 39 9.90 5.79 -1.91
N LEU A 40 9.57 4.50 -1.78
CA LEU A 40 9.94 3.47 -2.76
C LEU A 40 9.32 3.72 -4.13
N PHE A 41 8.05 4.15 -4.18
CA PHE A 41 7.37 4.41 -5.45
C PHE A 41 7.91 5.66 -6.14
N ALA A 42 8.23 6.72 -5.39
CA ALA A 42 8.81 7.94 -5.96
C ALA A 42 10.14 7.68 -6.69
N GLU A 43 10.91 6.67 -6.26
CA GLU A 43 12.18 6.28 -6.88
C GLU A 43 12.04 5.22 -7.99
N SER A 44 10.82 4.72 -8.24
CA SER A 44 10.59 3.54 -9.11
C SER A 44 10.24 3.85 -10.56
N GLU A 45 9.98 5.12 -10.92
CA GLU A 45 9.43 5.52 -12.24
C GLU A 45 10.24 4.95 -13.41
N ASP A 46 11.57 5.12 -13.40
CA ASP A 46 12.44 4.66 -14.48
C ASP A 46 12.42 3.14 -14.64
N ILE A 47 12.43 2.40 -13.52
CA ILE A 47 12.42 0.93 -13.53
C ILE A 47 11.06 0.42 -14.01
N LEU A 48 9.97 1.01 -13.53
CA LEU A 48 8.61 0.66 -13.98
C LEU A 48 8.42 0.95 -15.47
N ALA A 49 8.96 2.06 -15.98
CA ALA A 49 8.94 2.38 -17.40
C ALA A 49 9.73 1.35 -18.23
N GLN A 50 10.89 0.91 -17.75
CA GLN A 50 11.68 -0.15 -18.39
C GLN A 50 10.93 -1.48 -18.44
N LEU A 51 10.33 -1.89 -17.32
CA LEU A 51 9.54 -3.13 -17.23
C LEU A 51 8.31 -3.08 -18.14
N ALA A 52 7.61 -1.94 -18.19
CA ALA A 52 6.47 -1.75 -19.09
C ALA A 52 6.91 -1.84 -20.57
N ALA A 53 8.02 -1.21 -20.94
CA ALA A 53 8.56 -1.28 -22.28
C ALA A 53 9.02 -2.71 -22.64
N GLU A 54 9.51 -3.48 -21.67
CA GLU A 54 9.85 -4.89 -21.86
C GLU A 54 8.62 -5.75 -22.13
N ALA A 55 7.58 -5.63 -21.29
CA ALA A 55 6.34 -6.36 -21.48
C ALA A 55 5.70 -6.11 -22.85
N LEU A 56 5.70 -4.85 -23.32
CA LEU A 56 5.21 -4.50 -24.66
C LEU A 56 6.05 -5.15 -25.78
N ARG A 57 7.38 -5.18 -25.64
CA ARG A 57 8.25 -5.88 -26.61
C ARG A 57 8.01 -7.39 -26.63
N GLU A 58 7.72 -7.98 -25.48
CA GLU A 58 7.41 -9.41 -25.39
C GLU A 58 6.08 -9.75 -26.07
N GLU A 59 5.05 -8.90 -25.88
CA GLU A 59 3.77 -9.00 -26.58
C GLU A 59 3.97 -8.89 -28.10
N ASP A 60 4.68 -7.87 -28.57
CA ASP A 60 4.98 -7.68 -30.00
C ASP A 60 5.74 -8.87 -30.62
N GLN A 61 6.48 -9.62 -29.79
CA GLN A 61 7.21 -10.82 -30.20
C GLN A 61 6.39 -12.12 -30.04
N GLY A 62 5.14 -12.04 -29.58
CA GLY A 62 4.28 -13.20 -29.31
C GLY A 62 4.79 -14.09 -28.18
N LYS A 63 5.50 -13.52 -27.20
CA LYS A 63 6.06 -14.23 -26.04
C LYS A 63 5.14 -14.24 -24.82
N THR A 64 4.00 -13.57 -24.92
CA THR A 64 2.98 -13.45 -23.88
C THR A 64 1.84 -14.44 -24.10
N THR A 65 1.03 -14.65 -23.07
CA THR A 65 -0.22 -15.42 -23.17
C THR A 65 -1.33 -14.63 -22.51
N GLU A 66 -2.58 -14.89 -22.91
CA GLU A 66 -3.72 -14.34 -22.17
C GLU A 66 -3.70 -14.85 -20.72
N LEU A 67 -4.01 -13.93 -19.79
CA LEU A 67 -4.14 -14.25 -18.37
C LEU A 67 -5.50 -14.92 -18.15
N ASP A 68 -5.52 -16.16 -17.63
CA ASP A 68 -6.74 -16.80 -17.14
C ASP A 68 -6.84 -16.64 -15.61
N PRO A 69 -7.74 -15.76 -15.10
CA PRO A 69 -7.86 -15.52 -13.67
C PRO A 69 -8.31 -16.74 -12.85
N ASN A 70 -8.90 -17.75 -13.49
CA ASN A 70 -9.35 -18.97 -12.81
C ASN A 70 -8.25 -20.01 -12.64
N ASN A 71 -7.08 -19.75 -13.24
CA ASN A 71 -5.92 -20.63 -13.23
C ASN A 71 -4.65 -19.93 -12.69
N LEU A 72 -4.85 -18.93 -11.81
CA LEU A 72 -3.80 -18.22 -11.08
C LEU A 72 -3.26 -19.04 -9.90
#